data_AF-A0A7C9FDC8-F1
#
_entry.id   AF-A0A7C9FDC8-F1
#
_cell.length_a   1.000
_cell.length_b   1.000
_cell.length_c   1.000
_cell.angle_alpha   90.00
_cell.angle_beta   90.00
_cell.angle_gamma   90.00
#
_symmetry.space_group_name_H-M   'P 1'
#
loop_
_entity.id
_entity.type
_entity.pdbx_description
1 polymer ?
#
loop_
_entity_poly.entity_id
_entity_poly.type
_entity_poly.pdbx_seq_one_letter_code
_entity_poly.pdbx_strand_id
1 'polypeptide(L)'
;GKVAIALLSGHLLYCTIWAFAATPDHPLGSFLCFLRLLLQKEMIGPVLLALAVILVGYIYKAIKPPPPKICGSPGGPPVTSPRIKLKDGRHLAYREAGVSREEAKYKMIVIHGFDSSKDLNLPISQELVEELKVYLLFFDRAGYGESDPYPKRSVKSEAYDIQELAD
;
A
#
# COMPACT_ATOMS: atom_id res chain seq x y z
N GLY A 1 -46.26 -31.62 -9.23
CA GLY A 1 -46.15 -31.17 -7.83
C GLY A 1 -44.76 -30.63 -7.58
N LYS A 2 -44.67 -29.37 -7.12
CA LYS A 2 -43.48 -28.80 -6.48
C LYS A 2 -44.00 -27.93 -5.34
N VAL A 3 -43.85 -28.41 -4.11
CA VAL A 3 -44.13 -27.64 -2.90
C VAL A 3 -42.89 -26.84 -2.58
N ALA A 4 -43.02 -25.51 -2.55
CA ALA A 4 -42.00 -24.63 -2.00
C ALA A 4 -42.39 -24.30 -0.56
N ILE A 5 -41.61 -24.77 0.41
CA ILE A 5 -41.74 -24.39 1.80
C ILE A 5 -40.94 -23.10 1.98
N ALA A 6 -41.63 -21.97 2.06
CA ALA A 6 -41.03 -20.72 2.51
C ALA A 6 -41.04 -20.71 4.05
N LEU A 7 -39.90 -21.04 4.65
CA LEU A 7 -39.65 -20.75 6.08
C LEU A 7 -39.40 -19.24 6.22
N LEU A 8 -40.49 -18.48 6.31
CA LEU A 8 -40.45 -17.09 6.73
C LEU A 8 -40.67 -17.06 8.25
N SER A 9 -39.64 -16.61 8.97
CA SER A 9 -39.69 -16.35 10.40
C SER A 9 -40.91 -15.46 10.72
N GLY A 10 -41.68 -15.86 11.74
CA GLY A 10 -43.01 -15.30 12.07
C GLY A 10 -43.06 -13.79 12.40
N HIS A 11 -41.92 -13.09 12.40
CA HIS A 11 -41.86 -11.64 12.57
C HIS A 11 -42.11 -10.85 11.28
N LEU A 12 -41.77 -11.38 10.09
CA LEU A 12 -42.00 -10.67 8.82
C LEU A 12 -43.49 -10.65 8.41
N LEU A 13 -44.26 -11.67 8.82
CA LEU A 13 -45.68 -11.77 8.45
C LEU A 13 -46.54 -10.73 9.18
N TYR A 14 -46.18 -10.35 10.40
CA TYR A 14 -46.93 -9.34 11.16
C TYR A 14 -46.76 -7.92 10.60
N CYS A 15 -45.58 -7.58 10.05
CA CYS A 15 -45.35 -6.25 9.46
C CYS A 15 -46.04 -6.10 8.08
N THR A 16 -46.10 -7.16 7.28
CA THR A 16 -46.75 -7.12 5.96
C THR A 16 -48.26 -7.02 6.05
N ILE A 17 -48.89 -7.62 7.06
CA ILE A 17 -50.35 -7.56 7.26
C ILE A 17 -50.80 -6.17 7.76
N TRP A 18 -50.01 -5.48 8.59
CA TRP A 18 -50.36 -4.13 9.06
C TRP A 18 -50.11 -3.02 8.05
N ALA A 19 -49.20 -3.21 7.09
CA ALA A 19 -48.93 -2.23 6.04
C ALA A 19 -50.07 -2.10 5.02
N PHE A 20 -50.93 -3.12 4.87
CA PHE A 20 -52.06 -3.11 3.94
C PHE A 20 -53.37 -2.58 4.53
N ALA A 21 -53.43 -2.34 5.85
CA ALA A 21 -54.65 -1.86 6.53
C ALA A 21 -54.67 -0.33 6.78
N ALA A 22 -53.60 0.39 6.45
CA ALA A 22 -53.55 1.85 6.55
C ALA A 22 -53.92 2.48 5.19
N THR A 23 -54.96 3.30 5.17
CA THR A 23 -55.45 4.02 3.98
C THR A 23 -54.37 4.92 3.36
N PRO A 24 -54.37 5.11 2.03
CA PRO A 24 -53.25 5.67 1.26
C PRO A 24 -53.19 7.21 1.24
N ASP A 25 -53.58 7.91 2.33
CA ASP A 25 -53.87 9.35 2.24
C ASP A 25 -53.03 10.27 3.13
N HIS A 26 -52.02 9.77 3.86
CA HIS A 26 -51.16 10.63 4.68
C HIS A 26 -49.65 10.32 4.54
N PRO A 27 -48.81 11.27 4.06
CA PRO A 27 -47.36 11.07 3.90
C PRO A 27 -46.63 10.77 5.22
N LEU A 28 -47.25 11.09 6.36
CA LEU A 28 -46.75 10.77 7.69
C LEU A 28 -46.83 9.26 8.00
N GLY A 29 -47.80 8.53 7.46
CA GLY A 29 -48.00 7.09 7.74
C GLY A 29 -46.91 6.21 7.13
N SER A 30 -46.56 6.43 5.85
CA SER A 30 -45.45 5.74 5.20
C SER A 30 -44.10 6.10 5.82
N PHE A 31 -43.90 7.36 6.23
CA PHE A 31 -42.68 7.80 6.92
C PHE A 31 -42.52 7.12 8.29
N LEU A 32 -43.60 7.05 9.07
CA LEU A 32 -43.62 6.36 10.37
C LEU A 32 -43.43 4.85 10.22
N CYS A 33 -43.97 4.22 9.18
CA CYS A 33 -43.77 2.79 8.91
C CYS A 33 -42.33 2.48 8.48
N PHE A 34 -41.72 3.33 7.64
CA PHE A 34 -40.29 3.26 7.31
C PHE A 34 -39.41 3.49 8.53
N LEU A 35 -39.75 4.48 9.37
CA LEU A 35 -39.07 4.75 10.63
C LEU A 35 -39.19 3.56 11.60
N ARG A 36 -40.34 2.88 11.63
CA ARG A 36 -40.60 1.69 12.45
C ARG A 36 -39.86 0.44 11.94
N LEU A 37 -39.70 0.28 10.62
CA LEU A 37 -38.83 -0.73 10.00
C LEU A 37 -37.34 -0.47 10.28
N LEU A 38 -36.91 0.80 10.22
CA LEU A 38 -35.56 1.23 10.61
C LEU A 38 -35.28 1.06 12.12
N LEU A 39 -36.32 1.09 12.95
CA LEU A 39 -36.28 0.87 14.40
C LEU A 39 -36.55 -0.58 14.83
N GLN A 40 -36.70 -1.53 13.89
CA GLN A 40 -36.65 -2.95 14.25
C GLN A 40 -35.22 -3.29 14.69
N LYS A 41 -35.09 -3.92 15.86
CA LYS A 41 -33.81 -4.24 16.54
C LYS A 41 -32.78 -4.94 15.62
N GLU A 42 -33.27 -5.64 14.60
CA GLU A 42 -32.50 -6.34 13.56
C GLU A 42 -31.79 -5.41 12.55
N MET A 43 -32.28 -4.19 12.31
CA MET A 43 -31.71 -3.23 11.35
C MET A 43 -30.67 -2.28 11.98
N ILE A 44 -30.63 -2.17 13.31
CA ILE A 44 -29.72 -1.27 14.03
C ILE A 44 -28.27 -1.74 13.91
N GLY A 45 -28.01 -3.03 14.06
CA GLY A 45 -26.66 -3.61 13.95
C GLY A 45 -25.99 -3.34 12.59
N PRO A 46 -26.63 -3.70 11.47
CA PRO A 46 -26.11 -3.42 10.13
C PRO A 46 -25.87 -1.93 9.85
N VAL A 47 -26.77 -1.04 10.31
CA VAL A 47 -26.61 0.41 10.12
C VAL A 47 -25.41 0.95 10.92
N LEU A 48 -25.24 0.55 12.18
CA LEU A 48 -24.09 0.96 12.99
C LEU A 48 -22.77 0.47 12.38
N LEU A 49 -22.74 -0.77 11.87
CA LEU A 49 -21.57 -1.30 11.18
C LEU A 49 -21.22 -0.49 9.92
N ALA A 50 -22.22 -0.15 9.10
CA ALA A 50 -22.01 0.66 7.90
C ALA A 50 -21.44 2.05 8.25
N LEU A 51 -21.99 2.71 9.28
CA LEU A 51 -21.48 4.00 9.75
C LEU A 51 -20.05 3.89 10.28
N ALA A 52 -19.72 2.83 11.02
CA ALA A 52 -18.37 2.58 11.50
C ALA A 52 -17.38 2.40 10.35
N VAL A 53 -17.72 1.61 9.32
CA VAL A 53 -16.86 1.41 8.13
C VAL A 53 -16.63 2.73 7.38
N ILE A 54 -17.67 3.55 7.20
CA ILE A 54 -17.55 4.86 6.57
C ILE A 54 -16.64 5.79 7.38
N LEU A 55 -16.83 5.82 8.70
CA LEU A 55 -16.01 6.64 9.60
C LEU A 55 -14.54 6.20 9.55
N VAL A 56 -14.26 4.90 9.62
CA VAL A 56 -12.90 4.36 9.48
C VAL A 56 -12.30 4.72 8.11
N GLY A 57 -13.08 4.61 7.03
CA GLY A 57 -12.63 4.99 5.70
C GLY A 57 -12.30 6.48 5.58
N TYR A 58 -13.08 7.35 6.24
CA TYR A 58 -12.82 8.79 6.28
C TYR A 58 -11.57 9.11 7.09
N ILE A 59 -11.41 8.52 8.28
CA ILE A 59 -10.21 8.66 9.12
C ILE A 59 -8.98 8.18 8.34
N TYR A 60 -9.05 7.01 7.69
CA TYR A 60 -7.95 6.48 6.87
C TYR A 60 -7.53 7.45 5.77
N LYS A 61 -8.47 8.08 5.05
CA LYS A 61 -8.15 9.11 4.06
C LYS A 61 -7.54 10.36 4.68
N ALA A 62 -8.02 10.78 5.86
CA ALA A 62 -7.54 11.97 6.55
C ALA A 62 -6.12 11.81 7.11
N ILE A 63 -5.74 10.61 7.56
CA ILE A 63 -4.40 10.33 8.11
C ILE A 63 -3.38 9.88 7.07
N LYS A 64 -3.78 9.71 5.80
CA LYS A 64 -2.82 9.37 4.74
C LYS A 64 -1.86 10.53 4.53
N PRO A 65 -0.54 10.33 4.70
CA PRO A 65 0.42 11.36 4.40
C PRO A 65 0.40 11.68 2.89
N PRO A 66 0.73 12.92 2.48
CA PRO A 66 0.98 13.21 1.09
C PRO A 66 2.13 12.34 0.56
N PRO A 67 2.18 12.06 -0.76
CA PRO A 67 3.31 11.37 -1.35
C PRO A 67 4.64 12.04 -0.97
N PRO A 68 5.67 11.27 -0.59
CA PRO A 68 7.00 11.81 -0.32
C PRO A 68 7.52 12.61 -1.52
N LYS A 69 8.22 13.71 -1.24
CA LYS A 69 8.89 14.49 -2.28
C LYS A 69 10.20 13.82 -2.67
N ILE A 70 10.53 13.92 -3.96
CA ILE A 70 11.77 13.39 -4.51
C ILE A 70 12.97 14.13 -3.92
N CYS A 71 14.03 13.41 -3.55
CA CYS A 71 15.26 14.00 -3.04
C CYS A 71 15.91 14.90 -4.11
N GLY A 72 16.22 16.14 -3.72
CA GLY A 72 16.74 17.19 -4.59
C GLY A 72 15.68 18.02 -5.34
N SER A 73 14.40 17.70 -5.20
CA SER A 73 13.31 18.54 -5.73
C SER A 73 13.02 19.75 -4.82
N PRO A 74 12.38 20.83 -5.34
CA PRO A 74 12.03 22.00 -4.53
C PRO A 74 11.24 21.66 -3.26
N GLY A 75 11.84 21.94 -2.10
CA GLY A 75 11.28 21.64 -0.78
C GLY A 75 11.18 20.14 -0.46
N GLY A 76 11.90 19.28 -1.19
CA GLY A 76 12.17 17.89 -0.84
C GLY A 76 13.47 17.75 -0.04
N PRO A 77 13.78 16.54 0.46
CA PRO A 77 15.03 16.28 1.17
C PRO A 77 16.26 16.54 0.27
N PRO A 78 17.42 16.91 0.83
CA PRO A 78 18.64 17.02 0.06
C PRO A 78 19.10 15.64 -0.42
N VAL A 79 19.95 15.63 -1.45
CA VAL A 79 20.62 14.43 -1.93
C VAL A 79 21.94 14.32 -1.18
N THR A 80 22.16 13.21 -0.50
CA THR A 80 23.37 13.00 0.31
C THR A 80 24.24 11.87 -0.21
N SER A 81 23.67 10.99 -1.03
CA SER A 81 24.35 9.82 -1.58
C SER A 81 24.67 9.99 -3.07
N PRO A 82 25.71 9.32 -3.60
CA PRO A 82 25.95 9.30 -5.03
C PRO A 82 24.79 8.63 -5.75
N ARG A 83 24.49 9.12 -6.97
CA ARG A 83 23.39 8.63 -7.79
C ARG A 83 23.80 8.51 -9.24
N ILE A 84 23.29 7.48 -9.91
CA ILE A 84 23.34 7.37 -11.37
C ILE A 84 22.01 7.86 -11.96
N LYS A 85 22.06 8.37 -13.19
CA LYS A 85 20.86 8.69 -13.96
C LYS A 85 20.62 7.60 -15.00
N LEU A 86 19.49 6.92 -14.91
CA LEU A 86 19.05 5.90 -15.84
C LEU A 86 18.64 6.53 -17.18
N LYS A 87 18.56 5.70 -18.22
CA LYS A 87 18.11 6.09 -19.57
C LYS A 87 16.69 6.65 -19.59
N ASP A 88 15.83 6.20 -18.66
CA ASP A 88 14.46 6.71 -18.51
C ASP A 88 14.38 8.04 -17.74
N GLY A 89 15.52 8.56 -17.27
CA GLY A 89 15.66 9.84 -16.59
C GLY A 89 15.58 9.78 -15.06
N ARG A 90 15.20 8.63 -14.47
CA ARG A 90 15.21 8.43 -13.01
C ARG A 90 16.62 8.36 -12.46
N HIS A 91 16.77 8.67 -11.18
CA HIS A 91 18.00 8.50 -10.43
C HIS A 91 17.94 7.28 -9.51
N LEU A 92 19.02 6.50 -9.48
CA LEU A 92 19.23 5.47 -8.46
C LEU A 92 20.37 5.88 -7.53
N ALA A 93 20.11 5.92 -6.24
CA ALA A 93 21.12 6.13 -5.22
C ALA A 93 21.85 4.84 -4.89
N TYR A 94 23.16 4.95 -4.67
CA TYR A 94 24.01 3.80 -4.38
C TYR A 94 25.07 4.12 -3.33
N ARG A 95 25.71 3.08 -2.83
CA ARG A 95 26.83 3.12 -1.89
C ARG A 95 27.79 2.00 -2.24
N GLU A 96 29.08 2.32 -2.27
CA GLU A 96 30.15 1.36 -2.52
C GLU A 96 30.84 0.99 -1.20
N ALA A 97 31.30 -0.26 -1.08
CA ALA A 97 32.09 -0.73 0.04
C ALA A 97 33.04 -1.87 -0.37
N GLY A 98 34.02 -2.16 0.48
CA GLY A 98 35.08 -3.14 0.19
C GLY A 98 36.23 -2.51 -0.58
N VAL A 99 36.88 -3.30 -1.44
CA VAL A 99 37.97 -2.79 -2.30
C VAL A 99 37.42 -2.01 -3.49
N SER A 100 38.25 -1.22 -4.17
CA SER A 100 37.84 -0.46 -5.37
C SER A 100 37.38 -1.38 -6.51
N ARG A 101 36.50 -0.87 -7.39
CA ARG A 101 35.96 -1.63 -8.54
C ARG A 101 37.08 -2.11 -9.48
N GLU A 102 38.20 -1.40 -9.53
CA GLU A 102 39.37 -1.69 -10.36
C GLU A 102 40.24 -2.82 -9.79
N GLU A 103 40.35 -2.91 -8.46
CA GLU A 103 41.16 -3.92 -7.76
C GLU A 103 40.38 -5.21 -7.46
N ALA A 104 39.06 -5.17 -7.58
CA ALA A 104 38.19 -6.26 -7.18
C ALA A 104 38.32 -7.50 -8.07
N LYS A 105 38.53 -8.66 -7.43
CA LYS A 105 38.38 -9.99 -8.06
C LYS A 105 36.92 -10.38 -8.20
N TYR A 106 36.08 -10.00 -7.23
CA TYR A 106 34.65 -10.28 -7.23
C TYR A 106 33.86 -8.99 -7.05
N LYS A 107 32.86 -8.79 -7.93
CA LYS A 107 31.97 -7.63 -7.89
C LYS A 107 30.57 -8.12 -7.59
N MET A 108 29.98 -7.63 -6.50
CA MET A 108 28.66 -8.06 -6.04
C MET A 108 27.75 -6.86 -5.93
N ILE A 109 26.53 -6.99 -6.45
CA ILE A 109 25.45 -6.02 -6.27
C ILE A 109 24.53 -6.55 -5.18
N VAL A 110 24.32 -5.75 -4.14
CA VAL A 110 23.52 -6.11 -2.97
C VAL A 110 22.16 -5.41 -3.08
N ILE A 111 21.12 -6.21 -3.24
CA ILE A 111 19.73 -5.74 -3.24
C ILE A 111 19.20 -5.84 -1.81
N HIS A 112 18.81 -4.72 -1.22
CA HIS A 112 18.25 -4.72 0.13
C HIS A 112 16.81 -5.27 0.17
N GLY A 113 16.41 -5.75 1.35
CA GLY A 113 15.06 -6.27 1.61
C GLY A 113 14.00 -5.16 1.77
N PHE A 114 12.79 -5.58 2.15
CA PHE A 114 11.74 -4.65 2.56
C PHE A 114 12.17 -3.88 3.82
N ASP A 115 11.75 -2.62 3.94
CA ASP A 115 12.08 -1.72 5.07
C ASP A 115 13.59 -1.57 5.34
N SER A 116 14.38 -1.56 4.26
CA SER A 116 15.84 -1.38 4.29
C SER A 116 16.27 -0.41 3.19
N SER A 117 17.57 -0.14 3.10
CA SER A 117 18.17 0.76 2.11
C SER A 117 19.53 0.24 1.67
N LYS A 118 20.18 0.96 0.75
CA LYS A 118 21.60 0.79 0.40
C LYS A 118 22.55 0.85 1.60
N ASP A 119 22.11 1.40 2.73
CA ASP A 119 22.92 1.55 3.94
C ASP A 119 22.90 0.28 4.82
N LEU A 120 22.28 -0.81 4.34
CA LEU A 120 22.35 -2.14 4.93
C LEU A 120 23.81 -2.56 5.17
N ASN A 121 24.13 -2.98 6.39
CA ASN A 121 25.45 -3.52 6.71
C ASN A 121 25.41 -5.05 6.70
N LEU A 122 26.24 -5.67 5.86
CA LEU A 122 26.40 -7.12 5.85
C LEU A 122 27.37 -7.54 6.98
N PRO A 123 27.06 -8.62 7.73
CA PRO A 123 27.93 -9.12 8.79
C PRO A 123 29.11 -9.92 8.21
N ILE A 124 29.96 -9.26 7.42
CA ILE A 124 31.14 -9.85 6.79
C ILE A 124 32.38 -9.13 7.36
N SER A 125 33.42 -9.88 7.72
CA SER A 125 34.67 -9.27 8.21
C SER A 125 35.36 -8.48 7.10
N GLN A 126 35.89 -7.30 7.45
CA GLN A 126 36.64 -6.45 6.52
C GLN A 126 37.89 -7.17 6.00
N GLU A 127 38.57 -7.91 6.87
CA GLU A 127 39.72 -8.76 6.53
C GLU A 127 39.41 -9.72 5.38
N LEU A 128 38.24 -10.40 5.43
CA LEU A 128 37.84 -11.34 4.38
C LEU A 128 37.49 -10.63 3.07
N VAL A 129 36.83 -9.46 3.15
CA VAL A 129 36.51 -8.64 1.98
C VAL A 129 37.78 -8.17 1.27
N GLU A 130 38.80 -7.77 2.02
CA GLU A 130 40.10 -7.34 1.51
C GLU A 130 40.94 -8.49 0.97
N GLU A 131 40.97 -9.63 1.67
CA GLU A 131 41.70 -10.85 1.25
C GLU A 131 41.14 -11.40 -0.06
N LEU A 132 39.81 -11.50 -0.16
CA LEU A 132 39.14 -12.00 -1.36
C LEU A 132 39.00 -10.94 -2.47
N LYS A 133 39.40 -9.69 -2.20
CA LYS A 133 39.26 -8.55 -3.12
C LYS A 133 37.82 -8.40 -3.61
N VAL A 134 36.88 -8.28 -2.68
CA VAL A 134 35.44 -8.14 -2.98
C VAL A 134 35.04 -6.67 -3.01
N TYR A 135 34.39 -6.27 -4.09
CA TYR A 135 33.69 -4.99 -4.23
C TYR A 135 32.19 -5.22 -4.03
N LEU A 136 31.58 -4.41 -3.16
CA LEU A 136 30.17 -4.44 -2.82
C LEU A 136 29.50 -3.14 -3.26
N LEU A 137 28.51 -3.26 -4.15
CA LEU A 137 27.66 -2.16 -4.58
C LEU A 137 26.26 -2.33 -4.01
N PHE A 138 25.89 -1.45 -3.10
CA PHE A 138 24.54 -1.37 -2.54
C PHE A 138 23.77 -0.28 -3.27
N PHE A 139 22.49 -0.49 -3.53
CA PHE A 139 21.66 0.55 -4.14
C PHE A 139 20.25 0.58 -3.57
N ASP A 140 19.68 1.77 -3.55
CA ASP A 140 18.29 1.97 -3.19
C ASP A 140 17.43 1.58 -4.39
N ARG A 141 16.56 0.60 -4.19
CA ARG A 141 15.64 0.17 -5.23
C ARG A 141 14.68 1.32 -5.59
N ALA A 142 14.10 1.33 -6.79
CA ALA A 142 13.17 2.40 -7.19
C ALA A 142 12.09 2.70 -6.13
N GLY A 143 12.03 3.95 -5.65
CA GLY A 143 11.13 4.42 -4.60
C GLY A 143 11.59 4.20 -3.16
N TYR A 144 12.80 3.69 -2.93
CA TYR A 144 13.45 3.62 -1.61
C TYR A 144 14.51 4.71 -1.46
N GLY A 145 14.73 5.12 -0.20
CA GLY A 145 15.80 6.04 0.18
C GLY A 145 15.86 7.29 -0.72
N GLU A 146 16.98 7.45 -1.42
CA GLU A 146 17.20 8.59 -2.32
C GLU A 146 17.00 8.28 -3.82
N SER A 147 16.49 7.09 -4.15
CA SER A 147 16.15 6.69 -5.52
C SER A 147 14.76 7.18 -5.94
N ASP A 148 14.66 7.61 -7.20
CA ASP A 148 13.40 8.09 -7.76
C ASP A 148 12.36 6.95 -7.82
N PRO A 149 11.07 7.25 -7.58
CA PRO A 149 10.01 6.26 -7.64
C PRO A 149 9.75 5.80 -9.08
N TYR A 150 9.36 4.52 -9.23
CA TYR A 150 8.89 3.99 -10.50
C TYR A 150 7.52 3.32 -10.33
N PRO A 151 6.41 3.99 -10.69
CA PRO A 151 5.05 3.46 -10.47
C PRO A 151 4.75 2.12 -11.16
N LYS A 152 5.48 1.80 -12.24
CA LYS A 152 5.33 0.54 -13.00
C LYS A 152 6.40 -0.50 -12.65
N ARG A 153 6.95 -0.40 -11.43
CA ARG A 153 7.99 -1.30 -10.94
C ARG A 153 7.58 -2.77 -11.06
N SER A 154 8.50 -3.56 -11.58
CA SER A 154 8.42 -5.02 -11.66
C SER A 154 9.80 -5.63 -11.42
N VAL A 155 9.87 -6.95 -11.22
CA VAL A 155 11.15 -7.67 -11.15
C VAL A 155 11.97 -7.47 -12.43
N LYS A 156 11.29 -7.40 -13.58
CA LYS A 156 11.94 -7.15 -14.89
C LYS A 156 12.55 -5.75 -14.97
N SER A 157 11.82 -4.71 -14.54
CA SER A 157 12.37 -3.35 -14.56
C SER A 157 13.52 -3.20 -13.57
N GLU A 158 13.44 -3.86 -12.42
CA GLU A 158 14.54 -3.87 -11.44
C GLU A 158 15.80 -4.54 -11.99
N ALA A 159 15.67 -5.59 -12.81
CA ALA A 159 16.82 -6.19 -13.48
C ALA A 159 17.47 -5.23 -14.50
N TYR A 160 16.69 -4.42 -15.23
CA TYR A 160 17.23 -3.40 -16.13
C TYR A 160 17.88 -2.24 -15.37
N ASP A 161 17.27 -1.81 -14.26
CA ASP A 161 17.85 -0.83 -13.34
C ASP A 161 19.24 -1.29 -12.85
N ILE A 162 19.35 -2.57 -12.46
CA ILE A 162 20.63 -3.18 -12.05
C ILE A 162 21.61 -3.26 -13.22
N GLN A 163 21.14 -3.59 -14.42
CA GLN A 163 21.99 -3.65 -15.61
C GLN A 163 22.64 -2.28 -15.89
N GLU A 164 21.85 -1.20 -15.90
CA GLU A 164 22.37 0.16 -16.11
C GLU A 164 23.24 0.65 -14.96
N LEU A 165 23.03 0.14 -13.74
CA LEU A 165 23.89 0.41 -12.59
C LEU A 165 25.23 -0.35 -12.62
N ALA A 166 25.23 -1.55 -13.20
CA ALA A 166 26.39 -2.41 -13.27
C ALA A 166 27.35 -2.03 -14.40
N ASP A 167 26.83 -1.38 -15.46
CA ASP A 167 27.60 -0.88 -16.60
C ASP A 167 28.70 0.11 -16.12
#